data_AF-A0A1C6S1B2-F1
#
_entry.id   AF-A0A1C6S1B2-F1
#
_cell.length_a   1.000
_cell.length_b   1.000
_cell.length_c   1.000
_cell.angle_alpha   90.00
_cell.angle_beta   90.00
_cell.angle_gamma   90.00
#
_symmetry.space_group_name_H-M   'P 1'
#
loop_
_entity.id
_entity.type
_entity.pdbx_description
1 polymer ?
#
loop_
_entity_poly.entity_id
_entity_poly.type
_entity_poly.pdbx_seq_one_letter_code
_entity_poly.pdbx_strand_id
1 'polypeptide(L)'
;MWDGAMRPLGTPEEFHQMLVDLVTEFAPRRFAICEEYGDRIDGAVFAWGIAFPDGVLLCGDQRAYAGRFPSADSAVRIFSRVGRRLRLVWIDEPAPPSLPT
;
A
#
# COMPACT_ATOMS: atom_id res chain seq x y z
N MET A 1 -12.15 -3.03 -36.61
CA MET A 1 -13.42 -3.75 -36.91
C MET A 1 -13.68 -4.66 -35.72
N TRP A 2 -14.36 -4.17 -34.68
CA TRP A 2 -14.90 -5.04 -33.64
C TRP A 2 -16.38 -5.22 -33.99
N ASP A 3 -16.71 -6.42 -34.46
CA ASP A 3 -18.07 -6.84 -34.77
C ASP A 3 -18.39 -8.02 -33.86
N GLY A 4 -19.42 -7.88 -33.04
CA GLY A 4 -19.75 -8.82 -31.98
C GLY A 4 -20.43 -8.08 -30.83
N ALA A 5 -21.76 -8.05 -30.86
CA ALA A 5 -22.58 -7.45 -29.81
C ALA A 5 -22.27 -8.12 -28.45
N MET A 6 -21.38 -7.52 -27.66
CA MET A 6 -21.20 -7.87 -26.26
C MET A 6 -22.50 -7.53 -25.54
N ARG A 7 -23.31 -8.54 -25.26
CA ARG A 7 -24.43 -8.37 -24.32
C ARG A 7 -23.85 -7.98 -22.96
N PRO A 8 -24.46 -7.02 -22.25
CA PRO A 8 -24.09 -6.72 -20.88
C PRO A 8 -24.10 -7.99 -20.03
N LEU A 9 -23.12 -8.11 -19.12
CA LEU A 9 -23.07 -9.20 -18.16
C LEU A 9 -24.09 -8.92 -17.07
N GLY A 10 -25.20 -9.67 -17.08
CA GLY A 10 -26.25 -9.56 -16.06
C GLY A 10 -26.97 -8.21 -16.02
N THR A 11 -27.71 -8.01 -14.93
CA THR A 11 -28.32 -6.74 -14.53
C THR A 11 -27.28 -5.73 -14.02
N PRO A 12 -27.60 -4.42 -13.94
CA PRO A 12 -26.69 -3.44 -13.35
C PRO A 12 -26.22 -3.80 -11.95
N GLU A 13 -27.09 -4.38 -11.11
CA GLU A 13 -26.79 -4.80 -9.75
C GLU A 13 -25.85 -6.01 -9.72
N GLU A 14 -26.11 -7.03 -10.55
CA GLU A 14 -25.22 -8.20 -10.68
C GLU A 14 -23.83 -7.77 -11.19
N PHE A 15 -23.77 -6.88 -12.18
CA PHE A 15 -22.51 -6.36 -12.69
C PHE A 15 -21.77 -5.53 -11.63
N HIS A 16 -22.49 -4.71 -10.85
CA HIS A 16 -21.89 -3.98 -9.74
C HIS A 16 -21.28 -4.91 -8.70
N GLN A 17 -21.96 -6.00 -8.34
CA GLN A 17 -21.41 -7.00 -7.43
C GLN A 17 -20.14 -7.65 -7.99
N MET A 18 -20.10 -7.97 -9.29
CA MET A 18 -18.88 -8.46 -9.93
C MET A 18 -17.72 -7.46 -9.83
N LEU A 19 -17.99 -6.15 -9.95
CA LEU A 19 -16.97 -5.12 -9.76
C LEU A 19 -16.50 -5.04 -8.30
N VAL A 20 -17.41 -5.19 -7.33
CA VAL A 20 -17.07 -5.23 -5.90
C VAL A 20 -16.16 -6.42 -5.60
N ASP A 21 -16.50 -7.60 -6.11
CA ASP A 21 -15.70 -8.82 -5.93
C ASP A 21 -14.30 -8.63 -6.57
N LEU A 22 -14.25 -8.06 -7.78
CA LEU A 22 -13.01 -7.76 -8.47
C LEU A 22 -12.11 -6.81 -7.68
N VAL A 23 -12.62 -5.66 -7.22
CA VAL A 23 -11.78 -4.71 -6.46
C VAL A 23 -11.38 -5.24 -5.10
N THR A 24 -12.15 -6.17 -4.52
CA THR A 24 -11.82 -6.83 -3.25
C THR A 24 -10.70 -7.84 -3.46
N GLU A 25 -10.76 -8.65 -4.51
CA GLU A 25 -9.74 -9.64 -4.85
C GLU A 25 -8.40 -8.99 -5.20
N PHE A 26 -8.43 -7.88 -5.96
CA PHE A 26 -7.24 -7.20 -6.46
C PHE A 26 -6.89 -5.92 -5.66
N ALA A 27 -7.43 -5.77 -4.45
CA ALA A 27 -7.16 -4.62 -3.61
C ALA A 27 -5.65 -4.48 -3.33
N PRO A 28 -5.03 -3.32 -3.65
CA PRO A 28 -3.63 -3.13 -3.36
C PRO A 28 -3.42 -2.98 -1.85
N ARG A 29 -2.31 -3.52 -1.35
CA ARG A 29 -1.97 -3.48 0.08
C ARG A 29 -1.46 -2.10 0.48
N ARG A 30 -1.86 -1.60 1.63
CA ARG A 30 -1.49 -0.30 2.18
C ARG A 30 -0.44 -0.47 3.27
N PHE A 31 0.51 0.46 3.31
CA PHE A 31 1.57 0.47 4.30
C PHE A 31 1.99 1.90 4.66
N ALA A 32 2.77 2.00 5.73
CA ALA A 32 3.48 3.21 6.13
C ALA A 32 4.97 2.90 6.29
N ILE A 33 5.81 3.89 6.00
CA ILE A 33 7.19 3.93 6.45
C ILE A 33 7.23 4.86 7.66
N CYS A 34 7.66 4.34 8.80
CA CYS A 34 7.81 5.10 10.04
C CYS A 34 9.29 5.39 10.30
N GLU A 35 9.61 6.60 10.71
CA GLU A 35 10.92 6.94 11.25
C GLU A 35 10.90 6.77 12.77
N GLU A 36 11.87 6.04 13.31
CA GLU A 36 12.10 5.90 14.74
C GLU A 36 13.14 6.91 15.21
N TYR A 37 12.82 7.64 16.28
CA TYR A 37 13.72 8.57 16.94
C TYR A 37 14.27 7.96 18.23
N GLY A 38 15.59 8.06 18.41
CA GLY A 38 16.29 7.39 19.51
C GLY A 38 16.26 5.86 19.40
N ASP A 39 16.43 5.19 20.53
CA ASP A 39 16.17 3.74 20.66
C ASP A 39 14.75 3.57 21.20
N ARG A 40 13.77 3.47 20.29
CA ARG A 40 12.35 3.27 20.60
C ARG A 40 11.76 4.35 21.53
N ILE A 41 12.25 5.59 21.43
CA ILE A 41 11.78 6.70 22.27
C ILE A 41 10.55 7.35 21.65
N ASP A 42 10.57 7.57 20.34
CA ASP A 42 9.47 8.19 19.60
C ASP A 42 9.46 7.73 18.14
N GLY A 43 8.39 8.01 17.40
CA GLY A 43 8.33 7.76 15.98
C GLY A 43 7.25 8.54 15.25
N ALA A 44 7.49 8.82 13.98
CA ALA A 44 6.56 9.53 13.11
C ALA A 44 6.37 8.79 11.80
N VAL A 45 5.22 9.02 11.15
CA VAL A 45 5.00 8.53 9.79
C VAL A 45 5.83 9.39 8.84
N PHE A 46 6.81 8.77 8.19
CA PHE A 46 7.66 9.41 7.19
C PHE A 46 6.93 9.48 5.84
N ALA A 47 6.28 8.39 5.43
CA ALA A 47 5.52 8.32 4.20
C ALA A 47 4.43 7.23 4.23
N TRP A 48 3.37 7.45 3.47
CA TRP A 48 2.32 6.45 3.22
C TRP A 48 2.55 5.79 1.86
N GLY A 49 2.15 4.51 1.73
CA GLY A 49 2.30 3.78 0.49
C GLY A 49 1.16 2.81 0.16
N ILE A 50 1.04 2.54 -1.13
CA ILE A 50 0.13 1.55 -1.71
C ILE A 50 0.98 0.61 -2.58
N ALA A 51 0.80 -0.69 -2.37
CA ALA A 51 1.54 -1.75 -3.05
C ALA A 51 0.63 -2.48 -4.04
N PHE A 52 1.04 -2.40 -5.30
CA PHE A 52 0.49 -3.13 -6.43
C PHE A 52 1.36 -4.37 -6.73
N PRO A 53 0.87 -5.31 -7.55
CA PRO A 53 1.66 -6.48 -7.95
C PRO A 53 2.99 -6.14 -8.63
N ASP A 54 3.08 -4.99 -9.31
CA ASP A 54 4.23 -4.55 -10.13
C ASP A 54 5.04 -3.40 -9.50
N GLY A 55 4.80 -3.09 -8.22
CA GLY A 55 5.57 -2.09 -7.49
C GLY A 55 4.74 -1.33 -6.46
N VAL A 56 5.32 -0.27 -5.90
CA VAL A 56 4.67 0.55 -4.88
C VAL A 56 4.66 2.02 -5.26
N LEU A 57 3.59 2.71 -4.87
CA LEU A 57 3.49 4.16 -4.89
C LEU A 57 3.64 4.67 -3.46
N LEU A 58 4.47 5.68 -3.27
CA LEU A 58 4.71 6.35 -2.00
C LEU A 58 4.32 7.83 -2.09
N CYS A 59 3.78 8.36 -0.99
CA CYS A 59 3.42 9.76 -0.81
C CYS A 59 3.90 10.23 0.57
N GLY A 60 4.73 11.27 0.61
CA GLY A 60 5.12 11.93 1.85
C GLY A 60 3.99 12.79 2.45
N ASP A 61 3.98 12.92 3.77
CA ASP A 61 2.97 13.68 4.54
C ASP A 61 2.88 15.17 4.14
N GLN A 62 3.98 15.78 3.72
CA GLN A 62 4.09 17.18 3.32
C GLN A 62 4.13 17.40 1.79
N ARG A 63 3.64 16.45 0.98
CA ARG A 63 3.53 16.55 -0.50
C ARG A 63 4.84 16.77 -1.27
N ALA A 64 5.99 16.81 -0.62
CA ALA A 64 7.26 17.15 -1.27
C ALA A 64 7.84 16.03 -2.16
N TYR A 65 7.38 14.78 -1.99
CA TYR A 65 7.80 13.66 -2.84
C TYR A 65 6.70 12.61 -2.96
N ALA A 66 6.35 12.31 -4.21
CA ALA A 66 5.61 11.12 -4.62
C ALA A 66 6.50 10.32 -5.56
N GLY A 67 6.58 9.00 -5.38
CA GLY A 67 7.51 8.17 -6.13
C GLY A 67 7.03 6.75 -6.34
N ARG A 68 7.43 6.16 -7.46
CA ARG A 68 7.22 4.74 -7.77
C ARG A 68 8.51 3.97 -7.47
N PHE A 69 8.36 2.86 -6.77
CA PHE A 69 9.48 1.99 -6.43
C PHE A 69 9.16 0.54 -6.81
N PRO A 70 10.18 -0.29 -7.10
CA PRO A 70 9.97 -1.72 -7.39
C PRO A 70 9.36 -2.49 -6.22
N SER A 71 9.60 -2.06 -4.98
CA SER A 71 9.02 -2.65 -3.76
C SER A 71 9.08 -1.69 -2.58
N ALA A 72 8.30 -1.96 -1.52
CA ALA A 72 8.31 -1.20 -0.27
C ALA A 72 9.71 -1.25 0.41
N ASP A 73 10.33 -2.43 0.49
CA ASP A 73 11.68 -2.60 1.02
C ASP A 73 12.74 -1.80 0.25
N SER A 74 12.61 -1.72 -1.08
CA SER A 74 13.52 -0.93 -1.91
C SER A 74 13.45 0.55 -1.57
N ALA A 75 12.23 1.07 -1.33
CA ALA A 75 12.04 2.45 -0.89
C ALA A 75 12.68 2.69 0.49
N VAL A 76 12.41 1.82 1.48
CA VAL A 76 13.01 1.91 2.81
C VAL A 76 14.54 1.90 2.72
N ARG A 77 15.12 1.02 1.91
CA ARG A 77 16.57 0.94 1.71
C ARG A 77 17.16 2.22 1.15
N ILE A 78 16.49 2.87 0.20
CA ILE A 78 16.94 4.14 -0.38
C ILE A 78 16.92 5.25 0.68
N PHE A 79 15.82 5.39 1.43
CA PHE A 79 15.68 6.47 2.40
C PHE A 79 16.51 6.26 3.68
N SER A 80 16.79 5.00 4.06
CA SER A 80 17.62 4.69 5.24
C SER A 80 19.09 5.07 5.07
N ARG A 81 19.58 5.23 3.83
CA ARG A 81 20.97 5.63 3.53
C ARG A 81 21.34 7.01 4.08
N VAL A 82 20.35 7.82 4.44
CA VAL A 82 20.53 9.18 5.01
C VAL A 82 20.68 9.13 6.55
N GLY A 83 20.95 7.95 7.12
CA GLY A 83 21.13 7.78 8.57
C GLY A 83 19.83 7.72 9.38
N ARG A 84 18.70 7.53 8.71
CA ARG A 84 17.37 7.44 9.34
C ARG A 84 17.06 5.99 9.70
N ARG A 85 16.49 5.76 10.90
CA ARG A 85 15.97 4.45 11.30
C ARG A 85 14.54 4.30 10.80
N LEU A 86 14.38 3.72 9.61
CA LEU A 86 13.08 3.54 8.99
C LEU A 86 12.55 2.12 9.18
N ARG A 87 11.26 2.00 9.47
CA ARG A 87 10.54 0.72 9.61
C ARG A 87 9.37 0.70 8.64
N LEU A 88 9.18 -0.43 7.96
CA LEU A 88 8.01 -0.71 7.14
C LEU A 88 6.90 -1.32 8.02
N VAL A 89 5.69 -0.78 7.93
CA VAL A 89 4.52 -1.26 8.66
C VAL A 89 3.35 -1.45 7.70
N TRP A 90 2.83 -2.67 7.58
CA TRP A 90 1.66 -2.98 6.76
C TRP A 90 0.37 -2.75 7.55
N ILE A 91 -0.62 -2.11 6.93
CA ILE A 91 -1.91 -1.79 7.55
C ILE A 91 -2.88 -2.97 7.41
N ASP A 92 -2.86 -3.61 6.24
CA ASP A 92 -3.79 -4.69 5.90
C ASP A 92 -3.32 -6.07 6.38
N GLU A 93 -2.17 -6.13 7.06
CA GLU A 93 -1.71 -7.36 7.69
C GLU A 93 -2.31 -7.43 9.11
N PRO A 94 -2.93 -8.56 9.49
CA PRO A 94 -3.47 -8.70 10.84
C PRO A 94 -2.34 -8.49 11.84
N ALA A 95 -2.59 -7.64 12.84
CA ALA A 95 -1.62 -7.40 13.91
C ALA A 95 -1.20 -8.76 14.49
N PRO A 96 0.11 -9.00 14.71
CA PRO A 96 0.55 -10.23 15.35
C PRO A 96 -0.18 -10.37 16.70
N PRO A 97 -0.57 -11.59 17.10
CA PRO A 97 -1.32 -11.79 18.34
C PRO A 97 -0.55 -11.16 19.49
N SER A 98 -1.20 -10.23 20.21
CA SER A 98 -0.63 -9.60 21.38
C SER A 98 -0.28 -10.69 22.40
N LEU A 99 0.98 -10.77 22.82
CA LEU A 99 1.34 -11.63 23.95
C LEU A 99 0.62 -11.11 25.21
N PRO A 100 0.10 -11.99 26.08
CA PRO A 100 -0.50 -11.57 27.34
C PRO A 100 0.55 -10.83 28.18
N THR A 101 0.12 -9.70 28.75
CA THR A 101 0.91 -8.85 29.67
C THR A 101 1.20 -9.58 30.98
#